data_AF-A0A8T4KL95-F1
#
_entry.id   AF-A0A8T4KL95-F1
#
_cell.length_a   1.000
_cell.length_b   1.000
_cell.length_c   1.000
_cell.angle_alpha   90.00
_cell.angle_beta   90.00
_cell.angle_gamma   90.00
#
_symmetry.space_group_name_H-M   'P 1'
#
loop_
_entity.id
_entity.type
_entity.pdbx_description
1 polymer ?
#
loop_
_entity_poly.entity_id
_entity_poly.type
_entity_poly.pdbx_seq_one_letter_code
_entity_poly.pdbx_strand_id
1 'polypeptide(L)' 'MNLPKCCGSRMTVSLETWHYYEVECTKCGDKVIIKKDDVEKPQMIDD' A
#
# COMPACT_ATOMS: atom_id res chain seq x y z
N MET A 1 1.13 2.11 -10.53
CA MET A 1 0.67 1.20 -9.46
C MET A 1 -0.62 0.53 -9.89
N ASN A 2 -0.67 -0.80 -9.87
CA ASN A 2 -1.91 -1.54 -10.09
C ASN A 2 -2.67 -1.62 -8.76
N LEU A 3 -3.51 -0.62 -8.48
CA LEU A 3 -4.38 -0.64 -7.31
C LEU A 3 -5.50 -1.68 -7.50
N PRO A 4 -5.83 -2.47 -6.48
CA PRO A 4 -6.91 -3.45 -6.53
C PRO A 4 -8.25 -2.75 -6.78
N LYS A 5 -9.15 -3.47 -7.45
CA LYS A 5 -10.53 -3.06 -7.64
C LYS A 5 -11.38 -3.72 -6.58
N CYS A 6 -12.19 -2.92 -5.88
CA CYS A 6 -13.17 -3.41 -4.92
C CYS A 6 -14.53 -2.75 -5.24
N CYS A 7 -15.61 -3.52 -5.13
CA CYS A 7 -16.98 -3.08 -5.48
C CYS A 7 -17.14 -2.50 -6.90
N GLY A 8 -16.39 -3.02 -7.88
CA GLY A 8 -16.44 -2.56 -9.28
C GLY A 8 -15.79 -1.18 -9.50
N SER A 9 -15.18 -0.58 -8.48
CA SER A 9 -14.44 0.68 -8.54
C SER A 9 -12.98 0.45 -8.15
N ARG A 10 -12.07 1.34 -8.59
CA ARG A 10 -10.69 1.30 -8.10
C ARG A 10 -10.68 1.75 -6.64
N MET A 11 -9.94 1.03 -5.79
CA MET A 11 -9.73 1.45 -4.40
C MET A 11 -8.87 2.72 -4.36
N THR A 12 -8.98 3.46 -3.26
CA THR A 12 -8.30 4.75 -3.06
C THR A 12 -7.21 4.57 -2.02
N VAL A 13 -6.06 5.23 -2.19
CA VAL A 13 -4.99 5.20 -1.17
C VAL A 13 -5.41 6.10 -0.02
N SER A 14 -5.61 5.51 1.16
CA SER A 14 -5.95 6.24 2.39
C SER A 14 -4.71 6.59 3.20
N LEU A 15 -3.67 5.74 3.15
CA LEU A 15 -2.39 6.00 3.78
C LEU A 15 -1.25 5.52 2.89
N GLU A 16 -0.24 6.36 2.71
CA GLU A 16 0.98 6.01 2.02
C GLU A 16 2.16 6.07 3.00
N THR A 17 2.86 4.96 3.18
CA THR A 17 4.08 4.89 3.99
C THR A 17 5.28 4.51 3.13
N TRP A 18 6.47 4.44 3.73
CA TRP A 18 7.67 3.97 3.05
C TRP A 18 7.59 2.49 2.63
N HIS A 19 6.91 1.65 3.41
CA HIS A 19 6.92 0.19 3.23
C HIS A 19 5.62 -0.37 2.62
N TYR A 20 4.51 0.36 2.74
CA TYR A 20 3.22 -0.11 2.26
C TYR A 20 2.28 1.04 1.89
N TYR A 21 1.31 0.74 1.04
CA TYR A 21 0.12 1.55 0.77
C TYR A 21 -1.07 0.91 1.49
N GLU A 22 -1.78 1.67 2.32
CA GLU A 22 -3.12 1.31 2.77
C GLU A 22 -4.12 1.85 1.76
N VAL A 23 -4.91 0.95 1.17
CA VAL A 23 -5.97 1.30 0.25
C VAL A 23 -7.32 0.97 0.86
N GLU A 24 -8.27 1.89 0.75
CA GLU A 24 -9.63 1.74 1.24
C GLU A 24 -10.63 1.79 0.09
N CYS A 25 -11.63 0.91 0.15
CA CYS A 25 -12.79 0.98 -0.71
C CYS A 25 -13.83 1.92 -0.11
N THR A 26 -14.08 3.03 -0.78
CA THR A 26 -15.09 4.03 -0.35
C THR A 26 -16.55 3.54 -0.43
N LYS A 27 -16.80 2.37 -1.04
CA LYS A 27 -18.15 1.80 -1.15
C LYS A 27 -18.51 0.85 -0.01
N CYS A 28 -17.63 -0.07 0.33
CA CYS A 28 -17.87 -1.06 1.40
C CYS A 28 -17.09 -0.77 2.69
N GLY A 29 -16.12 0.15 2.67
CA GLY A 29 -15.23 0.43 3.80
C GLY A 29 -14.10 -0.59 3.98
N ASP A 30 -13.93 -1.52 3.04
CA ASP A 30 -12.90 -2.56 3.11
C ASP A 30 -11.50 -1.96 2.92
N LYS A 31 -10.52 -2.44 3.71
CA LYS A 31 -9.15 -1.93 3.71
C LYS A 31 -8.17 -3.05 3.38
N VAL A 32 -7.26 -2.76 2.45
CA VAL A 32 -6.21 -3.69 2.01
C VAL A 32 -4.86 -3.01 2.11
N ILE A 33 -3.85 -3.74 2.59
CA ILE A 33 -2.47 -3.27 2.68
C ILE A 33 -1.67 -3.86 1.52
N ILE A 34 -1.12 -2.99 0.66
CA ILE A 34 -0.26 -3.36 -0.45
C ILE A 34 1.17 -3.06 -0.03
N LYS A 35 1.98 -4.10 0.17
CA LYS A 35 3.40 -3.94 0.45
C LYS A 35 4.10 -3.37 -0.78
N LYS A 36 4.95 -2.37 -0.57
CA LYS A 36 5.93 -1.94 -1.55
C LYS A 36 7.12 -2.91 -1.42
N ASP A 37 7.04 -4.08 -2.05
CA ASP A 37 8.25 -4.86 -2.38
C ASP A 37 9.22 -3.88 -3.09
N ASP A 38 10.45 -3.62 -2.66
CA ASP A 38 11.23 -3.98 -1.48
C ASP A 38 11.97 -2.67 -1.13
N VAL A 39 11.87 -2.18 0.11
CA VAL A 39 12.85 -1.18 0.58
C VAL A 39 14.12 -1.99 0.80
N GLU A 40 15.03 -1.97 -0.19
CA GLU A 40 16.38 -2.47 -0.05
C GLU A 40 16.90 -2.03 1.32
N LYS A 41 17.25 -3.03 2.14
CA LYS A 41 17.68 -2.90 3.53
C LYS A 41 18.51 -1.64 3.75
N PRO A 42 18.37 -0.93 4.88
CA PRO A 42 19.37 0.06 5.25
C PRO A 42 20.73 -0.66 5.22
N GLN A 43 21.63 -0.21 4.34
CA GLN A 43 23.02 -0.65 4.38
C GLN A 43 23.52 -0.35 5.79
N MET A 44 23.92 -1.40 6.51
CA MET A 44 24.55 -1.25 7.82
C MET A 44 25.73 -0.29 7.66
N ILE A 45 25.77 0.74 8.50
CA ILE A 45 26.90 1.65 8.58
C ILE A 45 28.05 0.80 9.14
N ASP A 46 29.12 0.63 8.36
CA ASP A 46 30.37 -0.01 8.78
C ASP A 46 30.91 0.67 10.06
N ASP A 47 31.41 -0.17 10.97
CA ASP A 47 32.03 0.15 12.28
C ASP A 47 33.26 1.07 12.15
#